data_AF-A0A840KFN9-F1
#
_entry.id   AF-A0A840KFN9-F1
#
_cell.length_a   1.000
_cell.length_b   1.000
_cell.length_c   1.000
_cell.angle_alpha   90.00
_cell.angle_beta   90.00
_cell.angle_gamma   90.00
#
_symmetry.space_group_name_H-M   'P 1'
#
loop_
_entity.id
_entity.type
_entity.pdbx_description
1 polymer ?
#
loop_
_entity_poly.entity_id
_entity_poly.type
_entity_poly.pdbx_seq_one_letter_code
_entity_poly.pdbx_strand_id
1 'polypeptide(L)'
;MNKQLYINEIQALFEDVQRARIFEDQKMMTDAVPLFPVSEINDKYAKEKHEQGFDLKAFVLSNFDFLGAKISIHREENLPIERHIEKLWDELTRTAYEEKGTLLKLPKPYIVPGGRFNEFFYWDSYFIMLGLQVSGRIEMMENIIENCSYLIQSVGFVPNASRTHFLSRSQPPYFSMMLDLLFESTHDEKIYIKYYNTLEKEYNFWMNGEEWLDNDTAVKRVVKTRDGDILNRYYDAENAPRPESYMIDIEDSEDTLGEFYRNIRSACESGWDFSSRWFADGETIQTIETLNLAQVDLNCLLWHLEKTLAKSSQLQNDTEKEHYYTERAAVRRQMIDKYFWDENSGLYKDYHTKKHNHTASEHIAALYPLFLGLAGTEQALAVAENITDKFLYKGGLITTTKQSGQQWDMPNAWAPYQWIGYKAMKNYGLTRLADEIRDNWCSNVERVYDNTGKLMEKYNALDTETIAGGGEYPNQDGFGWTNGVYLKLKTN
;
A
#
# COMPACT_ATOMS: atom_id res chain seq x y z
N MET A 1 18.21 27.13 -6.84
CA MET A 1 18.31 25.88 -6.06
C MET A 1 16.92 25.56 -5.58
N ASN A 2 16.23 24.61 -6.21
CA ASN A 2 15.01 24.07 -5.64
C ASN A 2 15.45 23.10 -4.55
N LYS A 3 15.19 23.45 -3.29
CA LYS A 3 15.44 22.57 -2.14
C LYS A 3 14.23 21.65 -1.97
N GLN A 4 14.48 20.44 -1.47
CA GLN A 4 13.42 19.60 -0.91
C GLN A 4 12.61 20.39 0.14
N LEU A 5 11.28 20.35 0.02
CA LEU A 5 10.33 20.95 0.96
C LEU A 5 9.83 19.89 1.94
N TYR A 6 9.87 20.20 3.22
CA TYR A 6 9.16 19.50 4.28
C TYR A 6 7.99 20.36 4.75
N ILE A 7 6.81 19.76 4.96
CA ILE A 7 5.58 20.50 5.28
C ILE A 7 5.73 21.35 6.56
N ASN A 8 6.49 20.85 7.54
CA ASN A 8 6.78 21.58 8.77
C ASN A 8 7.55 22.89 8.55
N GLU A 9 8.27 23.06 7.42
CA GLU A 9 8.94 24.31 7.07
C GLU A 9 7.95 25.42 6.68
N ILE A 10 6.72 25.08 6.30
CA ILE A 10 5.64 26.02 5.97
C ILE A 10 4.43 25.86 6.89
N GLN A 11 4.61 25.28 8.10
CA GLN A 11 3.52 24.82 8.97
C GLN A 11 2.39 25.84 9.15
N ALA A 12 2.71 27.09 9.51
CA ALA A 12 1.70 28.10 9.76
C ALA A 12 0.85 28.42 8.51
N LEU A 13 1.51 28.60 7.36
CA LEU A 13 0.81 28.81 6.09
C LEU A 13 0.00 27.57 5.70
N PHE A 14 0.59 26.38 5.85
CA PHE A 14 -0.04 25.11 5.51
C PHE A 14 -1.33 24.88 6.32
N GLU A 15 -1.30 25.08 7.63
CA GLU A 15 -2.49 24.94 8.49
C GLU A 15 -3.59 25.91 8.08
N ASP A 16 -3.26 27.18 7.85
CA ASP A 16 -4.23 28.18 7.42
C ASP A 16 -4.84 27.83 6.06
N VAL A 17 -4.05 27.30 5.13
CA VAL A 17 -4.51 26.81 3.83
C VAL A 17 -5.48 25.64 3.97
N GLN A 18 -5.12 24.63 4.78
CA GLN A 18 -5.97 23.45 4.96
C GLN A 18 -7.28 23.80 5.67
N ARG A 19 -7.22 24.63 6.73
CA ARG A 19 -8.40 25.08 7.48
C ARG A 19 -9.33 25.95 6.65
N ALA A 20 -8.78 26.79 5.78
CA ALA A 20 -9.57 27.64 4.89
C ALA A 20 -10.19 26.88 3.71
N ARG A 21 -9.81 25.61 3.48
CA ARG A 21 -10.32 24.76 2.39
C ARG A 21 -10.33 25.47 1.02
N ILE A 22 -9.26 26.22 0.72
CA ILE A 22 -9.15 27.02 -0.52
C ILE A 22 -9.00 26.16 -1.80
N PHE A 23 -8.67 24.87 -1.61
CA PHE A 23 -8.58 23.82 -2.61
C PHE A 23 -9.58 22.71 -2.28
N GLU A 24 -10.13 22.06 -3.32
CA GLU A 24 -11.07 20.95 -3.16
C GLU A 24 -10.40 19.68 -2.60
N ASP A 25 -9.17 19.39 -3.04
CA ASP A 25 -8.36 18.28 -2.54
C ASP A 25 -7.24 18.80 -1.62
N GLN A 26 -7.19 18.27 -0.39
CA GLN A 26 -6.20 18.62 0.63
C GLN A 26 -4.76 18.27 0.23
N LYS A 27 -4.57 17.34 -0.71
CA LYS A 27 -3.26 16.98 -1.25
C LYS A 27 -2.67 18.06 -2.17
N MET A 28 -3.49 19.00 -2.67
CA MET A 28 -2.99 20.06 -3.57
C MET A 28 -1.88 20.88 -2.92
N MET A 29 -2.04 21.26 -1.65
CA MET A 29 -1.03 22.05 -0.95
C MET A 29 0.22 21.22 -0.63
N THR A 30 0.07 19.94 -0.30
CA THR A 30 1.22 19.08 -0.06
C THR A 30 2.03 18.80 -1.31
N ASP A 31 1.43 18.92 -2.49
CA ASP A 31 2.11 18.71 -3.77
C ASP A 31 2.77 19.97 -4.34
N ALA A 32 2.48 21.12 -3.74
CA ALA A 32 2.89 22.42 -4.22
C ALA A 32 4.42 22.59 -4.20
N VAL A 33 4.95 23.26 -5.21
CA VAL A 33 6.38 23.54 -5.34
C VAL A 33 6.63 25.02 -5.05
N PRO A 34 7.44 25.38 -4.02
CA PRO A 34 7.77 26.77 -3.75
C PRO A 34 8.44 27.45 -4.96
N LEU A 35 7.94 28.62 -5.35
CA LEU A 35 8.55 29.47 -6.39
C LEU A 35 9.71 30.32 -5.85
N PHE A 36 9.73 30.53 -4.53
CA PHE A 36 10.72 31.32 -3.81
C PHE A 36 11.29 30.50 -2.64
N PRO A 37 12.44 30.91 -2.05
CA PRO A 37 12.93 30.30 -0.83
C PRO A 37 11.85 30.28 0.27
N VAL A 38 11.70 29.14 0.94
CA VAL A 38 10.65 28.94 1.96
C VAL A 38 10.70 29.99 3.06
N SER A 39 11.90 30.44 3.46
CA SER A 39 12.07 31.53 4.42
C SER A 39 11.46 32.85 3.94
N GLU A 40 11.61 33.18 2.65
CA GLU A 40 11.03 34.40 2.08
C GLU A 40 9.50 34.31 2.01
N ILE A 41 8.96 33.15 1.64
CA ILE A 41 7.51 32.90 1.62
C ILE A 41 6.95 33.05 3.04
N ASN A 42 7.58 32.47 4.06
CA ASN A 42 7.15 32.56 5.45
C ASN A 42 7.21 33.99 5.98
N ASP A 43 8.31 34.72 5.72
CA ASP A 43 8.46 36.12 6.13
C ASP A 43 7.41 37.01 5.48
N LYS A 44 7.11 36.77 4.21
CA LYS A 44 6.07 37.47 3.46
C LYS A 44 4.68 37.16 4.04
N TYR A 45 4.39 35.88 4.27
CA TYR A 45 3.12 35.43 4.85
C TYR A 45 2.88 36.03 6.23
N ALA A 46 3.89 36.01 7.11
CA ALA A 46 3.80 36.53 8.45
C ALA A 46 3.49 38.05 8.50
N LYS A 47 3.96 38.81 7.50
CA LYS A 47 3.68 40.25 7.37
C LYS A 47 2.29 40.51 6.80
N GLU A 48 1.93 39.81 5.73
CA GLU A 48 0.73 40.12 4.93
C GLU A 48 -0.56 39.51 5.52
N LYS A 49 -0.49 38.40 6.28
CA LYS A 49 -1.70 37.64 6.70
C LYS A 49 -2.70 38.40 7.57
N HIS A 50 -2.29 39.52 8.18
CA HIS A 50 -3.14 40.36 9.02
C HIS A 50 -3.51 41.70 8.34
N GLU A 51 -3.07 41.92 7.09
CA GLU A 51 -3.38 43.13 6.34
C GLU A 51 -4.83 43.11 5.85
N GLN A 52 -5.43 44.30 5.80
CA GLN A 52 -6.79 44.46 5.29
C GLN A 52 -6.82 44.13 3.79
N GLY A 53 -7.61 43.12 3.40
CA GLY A 53 -7.72 42.68 2.00
C GLY A 53 -6.77 41.55 1.61
N PHE A 54 -6.05 40.95 2.57
CA PHE A 54 -5.27 39.73 2.32
C PHE A 54 -6.16 38.59 1.78
N ASP A 55 -5.74 38.01 0.65
CA ASP A 55 -6.37 36.84 0.04
C ASP A 55 -5.37 35.67 0.08
N LEU A 56 -5.65 34.69 0.95
CA LEU A 56 -4.81 33.52 1.15
C LEU A 56 -4.63 32.70 -0.14
N LYS A 57 -5.68 32.57 -0.96
CA LYS A 57 -5.62 31.81 -2.21
C LYS A 57 -4.75 32.52 -3.23
N ALA A 58 -4.89 33.83 -3.37
CA ALA A 58 -4.02 34.64 -4.23
C ALA A 58 -2.56 34.61 -3.75
N PHE A 59 -2.34 34.65 -2.43
CA PHE A 59 -1.01 34.50 -1.85
C PHE A 59 -0.39 33.15 -2.22
N VAL A 60 -1.10 32.04 -2.03
CA VAL A 60 -0.59 30.70 -2.36
C VAL A 60 -0.30 30.57 -3.86
N LEU A 61 -1.23 30.97 -4.73
CA LEU A 61 -1.06 30.86 -6.18
C LEU A 61 0.07 31.74 -6.75
N SER A 62 0.50 32.78 -6.01
CA SER A 62 1.63 33.62 -6.40
C SER A 62 2.99 33.15 -5.86
N ASN A 63 3.01 32.29 -4.84
CA ASN A 63 4.23 31.80 -4.19
C ASN A 63 4.53 30.32 -4.47
N PHE A 64 3.57 29.57 -5.03
CA PHE A 64 3.70 28.15 -5.29
C PHE A 64 3.25 27.77 -6.69
N ASP A 65 3.91 26.77 -7.24
CA ASP A 65 3.60 26.12 -8.50
C ASP A 65 2.83 24.81 -8.27
N PHE A 66 1.77 24.61 -9.05
CA PHE A 66 0.86 23.47 -9.03
C PHE A 66 0.88 22.67 -10.34
N LEU A 67 1.92 22.81 -11.18
CA LEU A 67 2.04 22.18 -12.50
C LEU A 67 1.80 20.64 -12.53
N GLY A 68 1.83 19.94 -11.39
CA GLY A 68 1.48 18.52 -11.27
C GLY A 68 -0.01 18.18 -11.32
N ALA A 69 -0.93 19.15 -11.20
CA ALA A 69 -2.37 18.91 -11.07
C ALA A 69 -3.12 18.71 -12.41
N LYS A 70 -2.43 18.76 -13.55
CA LYS A 70 -3.06 18.63 -14.88
C LYS A 70 -2.68 17.30 -15.52
N ILE A 71 -3.45 16.25 -15.26
CA ILE A 71 -3.47 15.06 -16.10
C ILE A 71 -4.87 14.96 -16.70
N SER A 72 -5.01 15.38 -17.96
CA SER A 72 -6.17 15.03 -18.77
C SER A 72 -5.78 13.83 -19.63
N ILE A 73 -6.22 12.63 -19.24
CA ILE A 73 -6.12 11.45 -20.12
C ILE A 73 -7.02 11.75 -21.33
N HIS A 74 -6.42 11.92 -22.51
CA HIS A 74 -7.18 12.21 -23.72
C HIS A 74 -7.96 10.98 -24.15
N ARG A 75 -9.25 11.19 -24.40
CA ARG A 75 -10.17 10.16 -24.91
C ARG A 75 -9.87 9.92 -26.38
N GLU A 76 -8.96 9.01 -26.69
CA GLU A 76 -8.88 8.43 -28.03
C GLU A 76 -9.90 7.29 -28.20
N GLU A 77 -10.16 6.90 -29.45
CA GLU A 77 -11.11 5.86 -29.87
C GLU A 77 -11.08 4.62 -28.96
N ASN A 78 -12.24 3.95 -28.77
CA ASN A 78 -12.36 2.72 -27.96
C ASN A 78 -11.40 1.62 -28.46
N LEU A 79 -10.15 1.65 -27.99
CA LEU A 79 -9.16 0.62 -28.24
C LEU A 79 -9.57 -0.65 -27.49
N PRO A 80 -9.19 -1.84 -27.99
CA PRO A 80 -9.17 -3.03 -27.16
C PRO A 80 -8.40 -2.75 -25.85
N ILE A 81 -8.93 -3.23 -24.72
CA ILE A 81 -8.44 -2.89 -23.38
C ILE A 81 -6.94 -3.16 -23.20
N GLU A 82 -6.41 -4.22 -23.79
CA GLU A 82 -4.96 -4.53 -23.73
C GLU A 82 -4.13 -3.46 -24.45
N ARG A 83 -4.60 -2.95 -25.60
CA ARG A 83 -3.91 -1.86 -26.33
C ARG A 83 -4.02 -0.53 -25.59
N HIS A 84 -5.13 -0.31 -24.89
CA HIS A 84 -5.29 0.86 -24.04
C HIS A 84 -4.30 0.82 -22.87
N ILE A 85 -4.18 -0.32 -22.18
CA ILE A 85 -3.22 -0.52 -21.10
C ILE A 85 -1.78 -0.29 -21.58
N GLU A 86 -1.41 -0.78 -22.77
CA GLU A 86 -0.05 -0.53 -23.30
C GLU A 86 0.27 0.95 -23.50
N LYS A 87 -0.70 1.75 -23.95
CA LYS A 87 -0.53 3.20 -24.04
C LYS A 87 -0.44 3.83 -22.64
N LEU A 88 -1.27 3.37 -21.71
CA LEU A 88 -1.27 3.88 -20.34
C LEU A 88 0.06 3.66 -19.62
N TRP A 89 0.83 2.61 -19.92
CA TRP A 89 2.17 2.46 -19.35
C TRP A 89 3.07 3.65 -19.67
N ASP A 90 3.00 4.18 -20.89
CA ASP A 90 3.78 5.35 -21.28
C ASP A 90 3.20 6.62 -20.63
N GLU A 91 1.87 6.76 -20.57
CA GLU A 91 1.19 7.92 -19.96
C GLU A 91 1.33 7.99 -18.43
N LEU A 92 1.47 6.85 -17.76
CA LEU A 92 1.69 6.74 -16.31
C LEU A 92 3.18 6.78 -15.94
N THR A 93 4.09 6.80 -16.92
CA THR A 93 5.52 6.93 -16.65
C THR A 93 5.85 8.34 -16.16
N ARG A 94 6.63 8.43 -15.07
CA ARG A 94 7.16 9.67 -14.51
C ARG A 94 8.66 9.57 -14.30
N THR A 95 9.29 10.74 -14.13
CA THR A 95 10.68 10.87 -13.72
C THR A 95 10.78 11.91 -12.60
N ALA A 96 11.73 11.72 -11.69
CA ALA A 96 11.98 12.64 -10.58
C ALA A 96 13.48 12.76 -10.31
N TYR A 97 14.26 13.17 -11.32
CA TYR A 97 15.73 13.18 -11.22
C TYR A 97 16.30 14.26 -10.28
N GLU A 98 15.46 15.19 -9.84
CA GLU A 98 15.81 16.32 -8.98
C GLU A 98 14.81 16.42 -7.82
N GLU A 99 15.28 16.92 -6.68
CA GLU A 99 14.40 17.28 -5.56
C GLU A 99 13.55 18.48 -5.96
N LYS A 100 12.23 18.33 -5.89
CA LYS A 100 11.30 19.40 -6.27
C LYS A 100 10.07 19.41 -5.38
N GLY A 101 9.93 20.46 -4.58
CA GLY A 101 8.85 20.55 -3.59
C GLY A 101 8.94 19.38 -2.62
N THR A 102 7.81 18.73 -2.36
CA THR A 102 7.77 17.53 -1.50
C THR A 102 8.14 16.24 -2.23
N LEU A 103 8.23 16.21 -3.56
CA LEU A 103 8.55 15.01 -4.34
C LEU A 103 10.01 14.63 -4.09
N LEU A 104 10.23 13.36 -3.73
CA LEU A 104 11.56 12.81 -3.52
C LEU A 104 12.22 12.50 -4.86
N LYS A 105 13.54 12.74 -4.92
CA LYS A 105 14.35 12.35 -6.05
C LYS A 105 14.39 10.82 -6.20
N LEU A 106 14.26 10.34 -7.44
CA LEU A 106 14.44 8.93 -7.82
C LEU A 106 15.43 8.81 -9.00
N PRO A 107 16.33 7.81 -8.99
CA PRO A 107 17.37 7.66 -10.01
C PRO A 107 16.86 7.15 -11.36
N LYS A 108 15.68 6.51 -11.40
CA LYS A 108 15.13 5.87 -12.60
C LYS A 108 13.69 6.30 -12.88
N PRO A 109 13.21 6.19 -14.13
CA PRO A 109 11.78 6.29 -14.44
C PRO A 109 10.96 5.29 -13.61
N TYR A 110 9.69 5.61 -13.39
CA TYR A 110 8.75 4.74 -12.67
C TYR A 110 7.33 4.93 -13.19
N ILE A 111 6.45 4.00 -12.86
CA ILE A 111 5.02 4.08 -13.16
C ILE A 111 4.28 4.55 -11.90
N VAL A 112 3.38 5.52 -12.05
CA VAL A 112 2.47 5.96 -10.99
C VAL A 112 1.12 5.24 -11.06
N PRO A 113 0.34 5.18 -9.97
CA PRO A 113 -0.97 4.54 -10.01
C PRO A 113 -1.95 5.21 -10.99
N GLY A 114 -2.04 6.55 -10.99
CA GLY A 114 -2.98 7.31 -11.84
C GLY A 114 -3.80 8.33 -11.06
N GLY A 115 -4.51 9.22 -11.78
CA GLY A 115 -5.32 10.28 -11.18
C GLY A 115 -4.50 11.23 -10.29
N ARG A 116 -4.93 11.42 -9.03
CA ARG A 116 -4.25 12.27 -8.03
C ARG A 116 -2.91 11.71 -7.54
N PHE A 117 -2.64 10.43 -7.80
CA PHE A 117 -1.41 9.77 -7.36
C PHE A 117 -0.33 9.92 -8.43
N ASN A 118 0.47 10.98 -8.29
CA ASN A 118 1.51 11.35 -9.25
C ASN A 118 2.93 11.01 -8.78
N GLU A 119 3.04 10.13 -7.79
CA GLU A 119 4.27 9.76 -7.10
C GLU A 119 4.47 8.25 -7.18
N PHE A 120 5.68 7.78 -6.88
CA PHE A 120 5.96 6.36 -6.73
C PHE A 120 5.27 5.83 -5.46
N PHE A 121 4.48 4.76 -5.57
CA PHE A 121 3.87 4.04 -4.44
C PHE A 121 4.46 2.64 -4.31
N TYR A 122 4.70 2.18 -3.08
CA TYR A 122 5.52 0.99 -2.86
C TYR A 122 4.84 -0.31 -3.29
N TRP A 123 3.76 -0.71 -2.63
CA TRP A 123 3.14 -2.02 -2.90
C TRP A 123 2.40 -2.06 -4.25
N ASP A 124 1.82 -0.94 -4.70
CA ASP A 124 1.22 -0.76 -6.03
C ASP A 124 2.19 -1.17 -7.13
N SER A 125 3.47 -0.83 -6.95
CA SER A 125 4.53 -1.11 -7.92
C SER A 125 4.70 -2.60 -8.18
N TYR A 126 4.45 -3.49 -7.21
CA TYR A 126 4.50 -4.93 -7.44
C TYR A 126 3.38 -5.37 -8.39
N PHE A 127 2.16 -4.89 -8.17
CA PHE A 127 1.03 -5.24 -9.01
C PHE A 127 1.12 -4.60 -10.41
N ILE A 128 1.72 -3.42 -10.52
CA ILE A 128 2.12 -2.84 -11.80
C ILE A 128 3.14 -3.72 -12.52
N MET A 129 4.17 -4.20 -11.81
CA MET A 129 5.18 -5.09 -12.38
C MET A 129 4.60 -6.39 -12.94
N LEU A 130 3.50 -6.91 -12.39
CA LEU A 130 2.80 -8.07 -12.97
C LEU A 130 2.35 -7.80 -14.41
N GLY A 131 1.84 -6.59 -14.68
CA GLY A 131 1.48 -6.13 -16.01
C GLY A 131 2.69 -5.92 -16.90
N LEU A 132 3.70 -5.21 -16.38
CA LEU A 132 4.93 -4.94 -17.12
C LEU A 132 5.63 -6.23 -17.56
N GLN A 133 5.59 -7.28 -16.74
CA GLN A 133 6.08 -8.61 -17.09
C GLN A 133 5.33 -9.18 -18.30
N VAL A 134 3.99 -9.12 -18.30
CA VAL A 134 3.16 -9.57 -19.44
C VAL A 134 3.47 -8.76 -20.69
N SER A 135 3.65 -7.45 -20.54
CA SER A 135 4.01 -6.52 -21.63
C SER A 135 5.47 -6.65 -22.10
N GLY A 136 6.30 -7.49 -21.46
CA GLY A 136 7.72 -7.61 -21.78
C GLY A 136 8.56 -6.36 -21.45
N ARG A 137 8.06 -5.44 -20.63
CA ARG A 137 8.71 -4.17 -20.24
C ARG A 137 9.70 -4.39 -19.09
N ILE A 138 10.64 -5.31 -19.27
CA ILE A 138 11.59 -5.76 -18.24
C ILE A 138 12.48 -4.61 -17.73
N GLU A 139 12.92 -3.70 -18.61
CA GLU A 139 13.71 -2.53 -18.20
C GLU A 139 12.96 -1.65 -17.17
N MET A 140 11.64 -1.48 -17.33
CA MET A 140 10.85 -0.73 -16.37
C MET A 140 10.72 -1.47 -15.03
N MET A 141 10.64 -2.80 -15.05
CA MET A 141 10.67 -3.62 -13.82
C MET A 141 11.99 -3.44 -13.07
N GLU A 142 13.13 -3.46 -13.78
CA GLU A 142 14.45 -3.20 -13.20
C GLU A 142 14.55 -1.78 -12.63
N ASN A 143 13.99 -0.79 -13.34
CA ASN A 143 13.95 0.60 -12.87
C ASN A 143 13.14 0.76 -11.57
N ILE A 144 12.00 0.09 -11.44
CA ILE A 144 11.19 0.07 -10.22
C ILE A 144 11.98 -0.53 -9.05
N ILE A 145 12.62 -1.68 -9.26
CA ILE A 145 13.46 -2.32 -8.23
C ILE A 145 14.63 -1.42 -7.83
N GLU A 146 15.28 -0.75 -8.78
CA GLU A 146 16.37 0.17 -8.50
C GLU A 146 15.90 1.40 -7.70
N ASN A 147 14.70 1.92 -7.98
CA ASN A 147 14.09 3.00 -7.20
C ASN A 147 13.76 2.56 -5.76
N CYS A 148 13.18 1.36 -5.57
CA CYS A 148 12.98 0.78 -4.23
C CYS A 148 14.32 0.65 -3.49
N SER A 149 15.34 0.10 -4.15
CA SER A 149 16.67 -0.04 -3.57
C SER A 149 17.27 1.31 -3.19
N TYR A 150 17.16 2.32 -4.05
CA TYR A 150 17.60 3.67 -3.76
C TYR A 150 16.91 4.25 -2.52
N LEU A 151 15.58 4.10 -2.40
CA LEU A 151 14.83 4.58 -1.23
C LEU A 151 15.25 3.84 0.05
N ILE A 152 15.35 2.51 0.02
CA ILE A 152 15.84 1.74 1.18
C ILE A 152 17.26 2.16 1.57
N GLN A 153 18.14 2.41 0.60
CA GLN A 153 19.51 2.82 0.88
C GLN A 153 19.62 4.26 1.40
N SER A 154 18.81 5.19 0.89
CA SER A 154 18.88 6.62 1.24
C SER A 154 18.02 7.00 2.46
N VAL A 155 16.81 6.44 2.56
CA VAL A 155 15.82 6.72 3.61
C VAL A 155 15.85 5.66 4.73
N GLY A 156 16.15 4.40 4.39
CA GLY A 156 16.15 3.27 5.32
C GLY A 156 15.04 2.26 5.06
N PHE A 157 14.02 2.64 4.29
CA PHE A 157 12.88 1.84 3.88
C PHE A 157 12.26 2.46 2.61
N VAL A 158 11.33 1.78 1.96
CA VAL A 158 10.51 2.41 0.90
C VAL A 158 9.34 3.14 1.58
N PRO A 159 9.26 4.49 1.52
CA PRO A 159 8.11 5.22 2.07
C PRO A 159 6.82 4.85 1.36
N ASN A 160 5.67 5.10 2.00
CA ASN A 160 4.34 4.86 1.43
C ASN A 160 4.23 5.38 -0.03
N ALA A 161 4.60 6.65 -0.22
CA ALA A 161 4.89 7.19 -1.53
C ALA A 161 6.15 8.06 -1.53
N SER A 162 6.68 8.40 -2.70
CA SER A 162 7.91 9.20 -2.85
C SER A 162 7.71 10.70 -2.56
N ARG A 163 7.13 11.06 -1.40
CA ARG A 163 7.01 12.44 -0.92
C ARG A 163 7.53 12.58 0.51
N THR A 164 7.99 13.77 0.88
CA THR A 164 8.56 14.04 2.22
C THR A 164 7.60 13.76 3.39
N HIS A 165 6.30 14.02 3.21
CA HIS A 165 5.28 13.75 4.24
C HIS A 165 4.97 12.25 4.43
N PHE A 166 5.53 11.37 3.59
CA PHE A 166 5.47 9.92 3.75
C PHE A 166 6.73 9.32 4.39
N LEU A 167 7.74 10.13 4.74
CA LEU A 167 8.97 9.65 5.37
C LEU A 167 8.78 9.15 6.83
N SER A 168 7.55 9.14 7.35
CA SER A 168 7.21 8.62 8.67
C SER A 168 6.75 7.16 8.65
N ARG A 169 6.39 6.61 7.48
CA ARG A 169 5.83 5.26 7.30
C ARG A 169 6.16 4.63 5.96
N SER A 170 6.17 3.30 5.93
CA SER A 170 6.33 2.50 4.71
C SER A 170 4.97 2.13 4.07
N GLN A 171 4.92 0.97 3.43
CA GLN A 171 3.75 0.26 2.91
C GLN A 171 4.03 -1.26 3.01
N PRO A 172 3.10 -2.17 2.67
CA PRO A 172 3.37 -3.62 2.69
C PRO A 172 4.68 -4.00 1.96
N PRO A 173 5.58 -4.80 2.57
CA PRO A 173 6.95 -4.98 2.06
C PRO A 173 7.06 -5.98 0.92
N TYR A 174 6.82 -5.49 -0.30
CA TYR A 174 6.82 -6.30 -1.53
C TYR A 174 8.16 -6.39 -2.24
N PHE A 175 9.23 -5.72 -1.79
CA PHE A 175 10.52 -5.68 -2.50
C PHE A 175 11.10 -7.08 -2.75
N SER A 176 11.04 -7.99 -1.76
CA SER A 176 11.48 -9.37 -1.94
C SER A 176 10.68 -10.10 -3.04
N MET A 177 9.37 -9.87 -3.13
CA MET A 177 8.50 -10.44 -4.15
C MET A 177 8.73 -9.82 -5.54
N MET A 178 9.10 -8.54 -5.59
CA MET A 178 9.51 -7.88 -6.85
C MET A 178 10.75 -8.56 -7.45
N LEU A 179 11.70 -9.00 -6.62
CA LEU A 179 12.87 -9.74 -7.09
C LEU A 179 12.46 -11.11 -7.67
N ASP A 180 11.58 -11.85 -7.00
CA ASP A 180 11.06 -13.12 -7.53
C ASP A 180 10.40 -12.92 -8.89
N LEU A 181 9.59 -11.87 -9.05
CA LEU A 181 8.92 -11.54 -10.31
C LEU A 181 9.90 -11.15 -11.43
N LEU A 182 10.99 -10.43 -11.10
CA LEU A 182 12.04 -10.14 -12.07
C LEU A 182 12.80 -11.42 -12.46
N PHE A 183 13.09 -12.29 -11.50
CA PHE A 183 13.76 -13.57 -11.73
C PHE A 183 12.94 -14.49 -12.64
N GLU A 184 11.61 -14.56 -12.48
CA GLU A 184 10.74 -15.32 -13.39
C GLU A 184 10.90 -14.88 -14.86
N SER A 185 11.22 -13.62 -15.08
CA SER A 185 11.39 -13.05 -16.42
C SER A 185 12.82 -13.22 -16.97
N THR A 186 13.83 -12.98 -16.13
CA THR A 186 15.24 -12.90 -16.57
C THR A 186 16.02 -14.20 -16.35
N HIS A 187 15.56 -15.05 -15.43
CA HIS A 187 16.26 -16.23 -14.91
C HIS A 187 17.67 -15.91 -14.35
N ASP A 188 17.93 -14.65 -13.99
CA ASP A 188 19.20 -14.24 -13.40
C ASP A 188 19.15 -14.28 -11.87
N GLU A 189 19.67 -15.36 -11.28
CA GLU A 189 19.75 -15.49 -9.81
C GLU A 189 20.68 -14.46 -9.15
N LYS A 190 21.55 -13.78 -9.91
CA LYS A 190 22.46 -12.77 -9.34
C LYS A 190 21.72 -11.56 -8.77
N ILE A 191 20.46 -11.34 -9.14
CA ILE A 191 19.66 -10.24 -8.59
C ILE A 191 19.50 -10.37 -7.07
N TYR A 192 19.39 -11.59 -6.54
CA TYR A 192 19.26 -11.83 -5.10
C TYR A 192 20.54 -11.45 -4.37
N ILE A 193 21.70 -11.73 -4.97
CA ILE A 193 23.01 -11.34 -4.45
C ILE A 193 23.17 -9.82 -4.54
N LYS A 194 22.86 -9.23 -5.70
CA LYS A 194 22.97 -7.79 -5.98
C LYS A 194 22.21 -6.96 -4.94
N TYR A 195 21.00 -7.40 -4.57
CA TYR A 195 20.12 -6.66 -3.65
C TYR A 195 20.12 -7.21 -2.22
N TYR A 196 21.04 -8.11 -1.85
CA TYR A 196 21.13 -8.68 -0.50
C TYR A 196 21.15 -7.59 0.59
N ASN A 197 22.06 -6.61 0.47
CA ASN A 197 22.19 -5.53 1.45
C ASN A 197 20.93 -4.64 1.51
N THR A 198 20.18 -4.55 0.42
CA THR A 198 18.90 -3.82 0.39
C THR A 198 17.82 -4.61 1.12
N LEU A 199 17.68 -5.91 0.87
CA LEU A 199 16.76 -6.79 1.60
C LEU A 199 17.04 -6.78 3.11
N GLU A 200 18.32 -6.88 3.50
CA GLU A 200 18.73 -6.90 4.91
C GLU A 200 18.43 -5.55 5.58
N LYS A 201 18.64 -4.44 4.88
CA LYS A 201 18.33 -3.11 5.40
C LYS A 201 16.84 -2.90 5.61
N GLU A 202 16.00 -3.35 4.67
CA GLU A 202 14.55 -3.31 4.84
C GLU A 202 14.09 -4.23 5.98
N TYR A 203 14.63 -5.45 6.08
CA TYR A 203 14.32 -6.36 7.20
C TYR A 203 14.64 -5.72 8.55
N ASN A 204 15.80 -5.07 8.66
CA ASN A 204 16.21 -4.37 9.89
C ASN A 204 15.29 -3.18 10.22
N PHE A 205 14.66 -2.54 9.24
CA PHE A 205 13.64 -1.52 9.47
C PHE A 205 12.38 -2.13 10.11
N TRP A 206 11.90 -3.26 9.60
CA TRP A 206 10.73 -3.96 10.14
C TRP A 206 10.98 -4.56 11.52
N MET A 207 12.19 -5.06 11.76
CA MET A 207 12.61 -5.66 13.04
C MET A 207 13.18 -4.64 14.03
N ASN A 208 13.12 -3.34 13.71
CA ASN A 208 13.77 -2.31 14.52
C ASN A 208 13.15 -2.23 15.93
N GLY A 209 13.95 -2.66 16.92
CA GLY A 209 13.62 -2.62 18.34
C GLY A 209 13.29 -3.97 18.99
N GLU A 210 13.37 -5.07 18.24
CA GLU A 210 13.22 -6.44 18.78
C GLU A 210 14.07 -6.70 20.04
N GLU A 211 15.32 -6.26 20.05
CA GLU A 211 16.29 -6.48 21.12
C GLU A 211 15.96 -5.77 22.45
N TRP A 212 15.04 -4.79 22.45
CA TRP A 212 14.66 -4.02 23.64
C TRP A 212 13.27 -4.35 24.18
N LEU A 213 12.62 -5.38 23.63
CA LEU A 213 11.25 -5.73 23.94
C LEU A 213 11.11 -6.69 25.12
N ASP A 214 10.37 -6.25 26.13
CA ASP A 214 9.78 -7.09 27.15
C ASP A 214 8.56 -7.86 26.59
N ASN A 215 8.21 -8.99 27.20
CA ASN A 215 7.01 -9.72 26.81
C ASN A 215 5.76 -8.84 26.99
N ASP A 216 4.75 -9.03 26.13
CA ASP A 216 3.49 -8.27 26.13
C ASP A 216 3.64 -6.76 25.81
N THR A 217 4.74 -6.41 25.13
CA THR A 217 5.00 -5.03 24.70
C THR A 217 5.22 -4.94 23.20
N ALA A 218 5.19 -3.72 22.68
CA ALA A 218 5.43 -3.44 21.28
C ALA A 218 6.24 -2.15 21.16
N VAL A 219 7.19 -2.14 20.23
CA VAL A 219 8.02 -0.99 19.91
C VAL A 219 8.05 -0.86 18.40
N LYS A 220 7.65 0.30 17.90
CA LYS A 220 7.49 0.54 16.46
C LYS A 220 6.67 -0.59 15.81
N ARG A 221 7.28 -1.31 14.88
CA ARG A 221 6.70 -2.36 14.02
C ARG A 221 6.87 -3.77 14.58
N VAL A 222 7.46 -3.91 15.77
CA VAL A 222 7.72 -5.20 16.41
C VAL A 222 6.82 -5.35 17.64
N VAL A 223 6.19 -6.51 17.75
CA VAL A 223 5.37 -6.92 18.89
C VAL A 223 6.00 -8.16 19.50
N LYS A 224 6.20 -8.15 20.81
CA LYS A 224 6.54 -9.35 21.57
C LYS A 224 5.32 -9.79 22.36
N THR A 225 4.82 -10.98 22.04
CA THR A 225 3.63 -11.56 22.68
C THR A 225 3.91 -11.90 24.15
N ARG A 226 2.88 -12.32 24.90
CA ARG A 226 3.05 -12.77 26.29
C ARG A 226 3.97 -13.98 26.41
N ASP A 227 3.93 -14.85 25.41
CA ASP A 227 4.73 -16.07 25.32
C ASP A 227 6.17 -15.79 24.87
N GLY A 228 6.50 -14.54 24.52
CA GLY A 228 7.81 -14.13 24.05
C GLY A 228 8.01 -14.28 22.54
N ASP A 229 6.99 -14.72 21.80
CA ASP A 229 7.02 -14.81 20.34
C ASP A 229 7.02 -13.43 19.70
N ILE A 230 7.72 -13.29 18.58
CA ILE A 230 7.86 -12.03 17.84
C ILE A 230 6.93 -12.02 16.63
N LEU A 231 6.11 -10.98 16.57
CA LEU A 231 5.24 -10.64 15.44
C LEU A 231 5.56 -9.22 14.98
N ASN A 232 5.02 -8.84 13.82
CA ASN A 232 5.07 -7.48 13.34
C ASN A 232 3.69 -6.84 13.22
N ARG A 233 3.66 -5.52 13.34
CA ARG A 233 2.50 -4.67 13.12
C ARG A 233 2.86 -3.48 12.23
N TYR A 234 1.85 -2.89 11.60
CA TYR A 234 2.00 -1.57 10.99
C TYR A 234 2.11 -0.47 12.06
N TYR A 235 2.95 0.54 11.79
CA TYR A 235 3.28 1.63 12.71
C TYR A 235 3.83 2.84 11.95
N ASP A 236 3.22 4.02 12.13
CA ASP A 236 3.80 5.31 11.72
C ASP A 236 4.55 5.96 12.89
N ALA A 237 5.70 6.59 12.61
CA ALA A 237 6.51 7.27 13.62
C ALA A 237 5.85 8.53 14.20
N GLU A 238 4.97 9.19 13.45
CA GLU A 238 4.28 10.42 13.82
C GLU A 238 2.92 10.13 14.48
N ASN A 239 2.52 11.00 15.42
CA ASN A 239 1.18 11.03 16.03
C ASN A 239 0.59 12.43 15.84
N ALA A 240 0.37 12.83 14.59
CA ALA A 240 -0.17 14.12 14.18
C ALA A 240 -1.07 13.94 12.95
N PRO A 241 -1.97 14.87 12.60
CA PRO A 241 -2.75 14.79 11.37
C PRO A 241 -1.87 14.59 10.12
N ARG A 242 -2.31 13.75 9.19
CA ARG A 242 -1.67 13.53 7.88
C ARG A 242 -1.71 14.81 7.07
N PRO A 243 -0.58 15.30 6.52
CA PRO A 243 -0.60 16.51 5.70
C PRO A 243 -1.55 16.42 4.50
N GLU A 244 -1.63 15.26 3.86
CA GLU A 244 -2.44 15.02 2.67
C GLU A 244 -3.96 14.88 2.93
N SER A 245 -4.36 14.72 4.20
CA SER A 245 -5.76 14.59 4.67
C SER A 245 -5.98 15.38 5.98
N TYR A 246 -5.34 16.54 6.12
CA TYR A 246 -5.18 17.25 7.40
C TYR A 246 -6.49 17.59 8.12
N MET A 247 -7.49 18.12 7.41
CA MET A 247 -8.78 18.47 8.04
C MET A 247 -9.64 17.25 8.30
N ILE A 248 -9.55 16.23 7.44
CA ILE A 248 -10.28 14.97 7.64
C ILE A 248 -9.81 14.31 8.93
N ASP A 249 -8.49 14.19 9.13
CA ASP A 249 -7.93 13.64 10.38
C ASP A 249 -8.37 14.46 11.61
N ILE A 250 -8.40 15.79 11.51
CA ILE A 250 -8.84 16.66 12.61
C ILE A 250 -10.32 16.43 12.94
N GLU A 251 -11.18 16.36 11.93
CA GLU A 251 -12.61 16.13 12.09
C GLU A 251 -12.88 14.73 12.65
N ASP A 252 -12.20 13.70 12.15
CA ASP A 252 -12.36 12.33 12.64
C ASP A 252 -11.82 12.14 14.07
N SER A 253 -10.89 13.00 14.49
CA SER A 253 -10.32 12.97 15.84
C SER A 253 -11.20 13.60 16.92
N GLU A 254 -12.35 14.19 16.56
CA GLU A 254 -13.30 14.72 17.54
C GLU A 254 -13.70 13.64 18.55
N ASP A 255 -13.63 13.97 19.84
CA ASP A 255 -13.87 13.06 20.97
C ASP A 255 -12.94 11.83 21.09
N THR A 256 -11.80 11.85 20.39
CA THR A 256 -10.75 10.81 20.53
C THR A 256 -9.65 11.24 21.50
N LEU A 257 -8.90 10.28 22.05
CA LEU A 257 -7.76 10.52 22.95
C LEU A 257 -6.55 9.67 22.55
N GLY A 258 -5.36 10.13 22.91
CA GLY A 258 -4.14 9.33 22.86
C GLY A 258 -3.52 9.19 21.46
N GLU A 259 -3.47 7.97 20.94
CA GLU A 259 -2.70 7.58 19.74
C GLU A 259 -3.59 7.53 18.47
N PHE A 260 -4.68 8.29 18.43
CA PHE A 260 -5.62 8.28 17.30
C PHE A 260 -4.92 8.53 15.95
N TYR A 261 -4.19 9.64 15.81
CA TYR A 261 -3.51 9.97 14.54
C TYR A 261 -2.47 8.92 14.17
N ARG A 262 -1.77 8.33 15.14
CA ARG A 262 -0.84 7.25 14.85
C ARG A 262 -1.56 5.99 14.36
N ASN A 263 -2.71 5.63 14.91
CA ASN A 263 -3.51 4.51 14.40
C ASN A 263 -3.99 4.75 12.96
N ILE A 264 -4.46 5.96 12.66
CA ILE A 264 -4.83 6.41 11.31
C ILE A 264 -3.65 6.25 10.34
N ARG A 265 -2.50 6.83 10.67
CA ARG A 265 -1.31 6.76 9.83
C ARG A 265 -0.76 5.35 9.68
N SER A 266 -0.86 4.53 10.73
CA SER A 266 -0.46 3.12 10.68
C SER A 266 -1.39 2.31 9.79
N ALA A 267 -2.68 2.64 9.71
CA ALA A 267 -3.58 2.05 8.72
C ALA A 267 -3.18 2.46 7.29
N CYS A 268 -2.69 3.69 7.07
CA CYS A 268 -2.10 4.05 5.77
C CYS A 268 -0.81 3.24 5.46
N GLU A 269 0.03 2.91 6.46
CA GLU A 269 1.18 2.01 6.27
C GLU A 269 0.75 0.59 5.87
N SER A 270 -0.47 0.16 6.22
CA SER A 270 -1.02 -1.13 5.79
C SER A 270 -1.47 -1.16 4.33
N GLY A 271 -1.64 0.01 3.71
CA GLY A 271 -2.29 0.15 2.41
C GLY A 271 -3.83 0.08 2.45
N TRP A 272 -4.44 -0.15 3.62
CA TRP A 272 -5.90 -0.21 3.79
C TRP A 272 -6.45 0.99 4.58
N ASP A 273 -6.32 2.19 4.04
CA ASP A 273 -6.87 3.42 4.59
C ASP A 273 -8.24 3.75 3.95
N PHE A 274 -9.40 3.50 4.57
CA PHE A 274 -9.63 2.77 5.83
C PHE A 274 -10.53 1.56 5.63
N SER A 275 -10.65 0.77 6.70
CA SER A 275 -11.38 -0.48 6.76
C SER A 275 -11.89 -0.73 8.17
N SER A 276 -13.05 -1.38 8.27
CA SER A 276 -13.61 -1.99 9.48
C SER A 276 -12.65 -2.98 10.13
N ARG A 277 -11.69 -3.52 9.37
CA ARG A 277 -10.57 -4.34 9.88
C ARG A 277 -9.83 -3.71 11.05
N TRP A 278 -9.75 -2.37 11.08
CA TRP A 278 -8.99 -1.62 12.07
C TRP A 278 -9.82 -1.11 13.25
N PHE A 279 -11.14 -1.19 13.17
CA PHE A 279 -12.04 -0.53 14.12
C PHE A 279 -12.43 -1.50 15.23
N ALA A 280 -12.31 -1.07 16.48
CA ALA A 280 -12.62 -1.93 17.63
C ALA A 280 -14.09 -2.40 17.64
N ASP A 281 -15.00 -1.56 17.13
CA ASP A 281 -16.43 -1.89 16.95
C ASP A 281 -16.76 -2.45 15.55
N GLY A 282 -15.82 -2.41 14.61
CA GLY A 282 -16.02 -2.80 13.21
C GLY A 282 -16.88 -1.82 12.40
N GLU A 283 -17.13 -0.61 12.90
CA GLU A 283 -18.09 0.35 12.32
C GLU A 283 -17.53 1.77 12.23
N THR A 284 -16.92 2.30 13.30
CA THR A 284 -16.57 3.73 13.40
C THR A 284 -15.07 3.98 13.44
N ILE A 285 -14.61 4.98 12.66
CA ILE A 285 -13.19 5.31 12.54
C ILE A 285 -12.59 5.84 13.85
N GLN A 286 -13.40 6.45 14.72
CA GLN A 286 -13.00 6.93 16.04
C GLN A 286 -12.49 5.79 16.95
N THR A 287 -12.90 4.55 16.68
CA THR A 287 -12.46 3.36 17.43
C THR A 287 -11.25 2.65 16.79
N ILE A 288 -10.59 3.29 15.82
CA ILE A 288 -9.43 2.71 15.14
C ILE A 288 -8.32 2.33 16.13
N GLU A 289 -7.88 1.08 16.06
CA GLU A 289 -6.90 0.50 16.96
C GLU A 289 -5.80 -0.31 16.25
N THR A 290 -5.41 0.11 15.03
CA THR A 290 -4.37 -0.52 14.20
C THR A 290 -3.10 -0.93 14.97
N LEU A 291 -2.64 -0.10 15.92
CA LEU A 291 -1.46 -0.35 16.74
C LEU A 291 -1.61 -1.57 17.66
N ASN A 292 -2.83 -1.93 18.03
CA ASN A 292 -3.09 -3.09 18.88
C ASN A 292 -3.14 -4.40 18.10
N LEU A 293 -2.99 -4.37 16.78
CA LEU A 293 -3.16 -5.52 15.90
C LEU A 293 -1.82 -5.94 15.31
N ALA A 294 -1.52 -7.23 15.37
CA ALA A 294 -0.52 -7.85 14.49
C ALA A 294 -1.27 -8.44 13.30
N GLN A 295 -0.85 -8.07 12.09
CA GLN A 295 -1.61 -8.38 10.87
C GLN A 295 -1.07 -9.61 10.14
N VAL A 296 -1.96 -10.47 9.66
CA VAL A 296 -1.57 -11.72 9.00
C VAL A 296 -0.79 -11.47 7.70
N ASP A 297 -1.20 -10.50 6.91
CA ASP A 297 -0.55 -10.12 5.64
C ASP A 297 0.89 -9.66 5.84
N LEU A 298 1.14 -8.72 6.75
CA LEU A 298 2.48 -8.23 7.05
C LEU A 298 3.40 -9.36 7.50
N ASN A 299 2.93 -10.23 8.40
CA ASN A 299 3.75 -11.33 8.89
C ASN A 299 4.03 -12.38 7.80
N CYS A 300 3.11 -12.61 6.87
CA CYS A 300 3.38 -13.46 5.71
C CYS A 300 4.41 -12.82 4.75
N LEU A 301 4.34 -11.52 4.50
CA LEU A 301 5.30 -10.80 3.66
C LEU A 301 6.70 -10.79 4.28
N LEU A 302 6.82 -10.66 5.60
CA LEU A 302 8.11 -10.74 6.28
C LEU A 302 8.68 -12.16 6.28
N TRP A 303 7.83 -13.19 6.30
CA TRP A 303 8.29 -14.56 6.10
C TRP A 303 8.91 -14.72 4.70
N HIS A 304 8.27 -14.16 3.67
CA HIS A 304 8.80 -14.18 2.31
C HIS A 304 10.17 -13.48 2.25
N LEU A 305 10.29 -12.29 2.87
CA LEU A 305 11.57 -11.57 2.97
C LEU A 305 12.66 -12.39 3.67
N GLU A 306 12.36 -13.05 4.79
CA GLU A 306 13.30 -13.94 5.50
C GLU A 306 13.73 -15.12 4.61
N LYS A 307 12.80 -15.71 3.86
CA LYS A 307 13.11 -16.77 2.88
C LYS A 307 14.02 -16.27 1.75
N THR A 308 13.78 -15.07 1.22
CA THR A 308 14.62 -14.48 0.18
C THR A 308 16.02 -14.15 0.70
N LEU A 309 16.13 -13.68 1.95
CA LEU A 309 17.42 -13.46 2.61
C LEU A 309 18.20 -14.76 2.78
N ALA A 310 17.56 -15.83 3.27
CA ALA A 310 18.19 -17.14 3.38
C ALA A 310 18.68 -17.66 2.01
N LYS A 311 17.86 -17.56 0.96
CA LYS A 311 18.24 -17.91 -0.43
C LYS A 311 19.46 -17.12 -0.90
N SER A 312 19.45 -15.81 -0.69
CA SER A 312 20.56 -14.95 -1.12
C SER A 312 21.85 -15.21 -0.34
N SER A 313 21.76 -15.50 0.97
CA SER A 313 22.91 -15.93 1.77
C SER A 313 23.50 -17.25 1.28
N GLN A 314 22.63 -18.22 0.95
CA GLN A 314 23.05 -19.49 0.36
C GLN A 314 23.81 -19.29 -0.97
N LEU A 315 23.27 -18.45 -1.87
CA LEU A 315 23.92 -18.12 -3.15
C LEU A 315 25.30 -17.46 -2.99
N GLN A 316 25.52 -16.79 -1.86
CA GLN A 316 26.81 -16.18 -1.49
C GLN A 316 27.74 -17.12 -0.71
N ASN A 317 27.29 -18.33 -0.37
CA ASN A 317 27.96 -19.27 0.54
C ASN A 317 28.18 -18.69 1.96
N ASP A 318 27.29 -17.81 2.42
CA ASP A 318 27.27 -17.28 3.79
C ASP A 318 26.39 -18.17 4.67
N THR A 319 27.00 -19.24 5.20
CA THR A 319 26.31 -20.27 5.98
C THR A 319 25.74 -19.76 7.30
N GLU A 320 26.35 -18.72 7.89
CA GLU A 320 25.89 -18.15 9.16
C GLU A 320 24.57 -17.40 8.94
N LYS A 321 24.53 -16.52 7.93
CA LYS A 321 23.33 -15.77 7.59
C LYS A 321 22.24 -16.66 6.98
N GLU A 322 22.62 -17.66 6.18
CA GLU A 322 21.68 -18.67 5.68
C GLU A 322 20.96 -19.37 6.83
N HIS A 323 21.71 -19.86 7.83
CA HIS A 323 21.14 -20.53 8.99
C HIS A 323 20.23 -19.57 9.79
N TYR A 324 20.73 -18.37 10.09
CA TYR A 324 19.98 -17.35 10.83
C TYR A 324 18.62 -17.06 10.18
N TYR A 325 18.59 -16.69 8.89
CA TYR A 325 17.33 -16.35 8.23
C TYR A 325 16.43 -17.56 7.97
N THR A 326 17.01 -18.76 7.81
CA THR A 326 16.24 -20.01 7.74
C THR A 326 15.49 -20.28 9.04
N GLU A 327 16.14 -20.10 10.19
CA GLU A 327 15.50 -20.24 11.50
C GLU A 327 14.43 -19.17 11.72
N ARG A 328 14.71 -17.91 11.38
CA ARG A 328 13.75 -16.80 11.46
C ARG A 328 12.47 -17.11 10.65
N ALA A 329 12.62 -17.53 9.40
CA ALA A 329 11.50 -17.92 8.55
C ALA A 329 10.73 -19.14 9.12
N ALA A 330 11.43 -20.12 9.67
CA ALA A 330 10.78 -21.29 10.27
C ALA A 330 9.96 -20.92 11.52
N VAL A 331 10.50 -20.07 12.39
CA VAL A 331 9.78 -19.55 13.57
C VAL A 331 8.58 -18.74 13.13
N ARG A 332 8.75 -17.79 12.20
CA ARG A 332 7.63 -16.94 11.75
C ARG A 332 6.50 -17.75 11.12
N ARG A 333 6.81 -18.81 10.35
CA ARG A 333 5.80 -19.73 9.84
C ARG A 333 4.97 -20.35 10.95
N GLN A 334 5.61 -20.83 12.02
CA GLN A 334 4.91 -21.38 13.18
C GLN A 334 4.03 -20.32 13.86
N MET A 335 4.52 -19.07 13.95
CA MET A 335 3.76 -17.97 14.53
C MET A 335 2.54 -17.59 13.69
N ILE A 336 2.64 -17.70 12.36
CA ILE A 336 1.51 -17.43 11.48
C ILE A 336 0.35 -18.41 11.75
N ASP A 337 0.66 -19.70 11.87
CA ASP A 337 -0.36 -20.70 12.24
C ASP A 337 -0.84 -20.53 13.68
N LYS A 338 0.05 -20.21 14.64
CA LYS A 338 -0.32 -20.08 16.05
C LYS A 338 -1.25 -18.88 16.34
N TYR A 339 -0.98 -17.73 15.72
CA TYR A 339 -1.61 -16.46 16.12
C TYR A 339 -2.68 -15.95 15.17
N PHE A 340 -2.69 -16.41 13.92
CA PHE A 340 -3.63 -15.92 12.92
C PHE A 340 -4.65 -16.96 12.49
N TRP A 341 -4.43 -18.26 12.69
CA TRP A 341 -5.40 -19.28 12.30
C TRP A 341 -6.53 -19.43 13.34
N ASP A 342 -7.77 -19.12 12.94
CA ASP A 342 -8.96 -19.29 13.78
C ASP A 342 -9.75 -20.53 13.35
N GLU A 343 -9.52 -21.66 14.03
CA GLU A 343 -10.18 -22.95 13.75
C GLU A 343 -11.72 -22.85 13.72
N ASN A 344 -12.31 -21.98 14.55
CA ASN A 344 -13.77 -21.86 14.64
C ASN A 344 -14.41 -21.24 13.40
N SER A 345 -13.74 -20.29 12.75
CA SER A 345 -14.24 -19.66 11.52
C SER A 345 -13.67 -20.29 10.25
N GLY A 346 -12.60 -21.07 10.35
CA GLY A 346 -11.89 -21.61 9.19
C GLY A 346 -11.19 -20.52 8.37
N LEU A 347 -10.81 -19.42 9.02
CA LEU A 347 -10.16 -18.27 8.41
C LEU A 347 -8.90 -17.88 9.17
N TYR A 348 -7.95 -17.32 8.42
CA TYR A 348 -6.89 -16.55 9.03
C TYR A 348 -7.39 -15.13 9.37
N LYS A 349 -7.12 -14.67 10.58
CA LYS A 349 -7.53 -13.37 11.14
C LYS A 349 -6.34 -12.65 11.75
N ASP A 350 -6.45 -11.34 11.91
CA ASP A 350 -5.43 -10.59 12.64
C ASP A 350 -5.47 -10.93 14.15
N TYR A 351 -4.32 -10.77 14.81
CA TYR A 351 -4.18 -11.03 16.24
C TYR A 351 -4.24 -9.73 17.03
N HIS A 352 -5.18 -9.64 17.97
CA HIS A 352 -5.26 -8.51 18.87
C HIS A 352 -4.31 -8.68 20.05
N THR A 353 -3.22 -7.92 20.04
CA THR A 353 -2.09 -8.07 20.94
C THR A 353 -2.41 -7.78 22.40
N LYS A 354 -3.35 -6.85 22.70
CA LYS A 354 -3.80 -6.54 24.06
C LYS A 354 -4.96 -7.38 24.60
N LYS A 355 -5.88 -7.84 23.73
CA LYS A 355 -6.98 -8.75 24.08
C LYS A 355 -6.55 -10.22 24.06
N HIS A 356 -5.38 -10.50 23.47
CA HIS A 356 -4.78 -11.82 23.32
C HIS A 356 -5.66 -12.83 22.58
N ASN A 357 -6.36 -12.37 21.55
CA ASN A 357 -7.27 -13.21 20.76
C ASN A 357 -7.34 -12.70 19.30
N HIS A 358 -7.91 -13.50 18.40
CA HIS A 358 -8.24 -13.08 17.05
C HIS A 358 -9.20 -11.89 17.05
N THR A 359 -9.07 -11.02 16.04
CA THR A 359 -10.04 -9.95 15.79
C THR A 359 -11.38 -10.54 15.33
N ALA A 360 -12.46 -9.75 15.42
CA ALA A 360 -13.77 -10.16 14.92
C ALA A 360 -13.91 -9.98 13.40
N SER A 361 -13.01 -9.22 12.76
CA SER A 361 -13.10 -8.89 11.35
C SER A 361 -12.86 -10.13 10.47
N GLU A 362 -13.72 -10.33 9.47
CA GLU A 362 -13.51 -11.29 8.38
C GLU A 362 -13.06 -10.50 7.16
N HIS A 363 -11.81 -10.72 6.73
CA HIS A 363 -11.17 -9.90 5.71
C HIS A 363 -10.32 -10.73 4.74
N ILE A 364 -10.19 -10.22 3.53
CA ILE A 364 -9.57 -10.93 2.39
C ILE A 364 -8.05 -11.15 2.54
N ALA A 365 -7.40 -10.47 3.49
CA ALA A 365 -6.01 -10.75 3.86
C ALA A 365 -5.79 -12.19 4.38
N ALA A 366 -6.87 -12.91 4.71
CA ALA A 366 -6.84 -14.36 5.00
C ALA A 366 -6.24 -15.21 3.87
N LEU A 367 -6.13 -14.66 2.65
CA LEU A 367 -5.52 -15.32 1.50
C LEU A 367 -3.99 -15.32 1.53
N TYR A 368 -3.31 -14.44 2.28
CA TYR A 368 -1.85 -14.33 2.25
C TYR A 368 -1.13 -15.65 2.61
N PRO A 369 -1.55 -16.40 3.64
CA PRO A 369 -0.97 -17.71 3.92
C PRO A 369 -1.07 -18.70 2.75
N LEU A 370 -2.17 -18.68 1.99
CA LEU A 370 -2.33 -19.54 0.81
C LEU A 370 -1.52 -19.01 -0.38
N PHE A 371 -1.52 -17.70 -0.59
CA PHE A 371 -0.77 -17.04 -1.65
C PHE A 371 0.73 -17.33 -1.57
N LEU A 372 1.28 -17.45 -0.36
CA LEU A 372 2.68 -17.75 -0.10
C LEU A 372 2.96 -19.23 0.23
N GLY A 373 1.94 -20.10 0.13
CA GLY A 373 2.10 -21.56 0.31
C GLY A 373 2.42 -21.97 1.75
N LEU A 374 2.01 -21.17 2.73
CA LEU A 374 2.26 -21.38 4.16
C LEU A 374 1.27 -22.35 4.80
N ALA A 375 0.00 -22.21 4.43
CA ALA A 375 -1.11 -22.95 5.01
C ALA A 375 -1.03 -24.46 4.71
N GLY A 376 -1.52 -25.28 5.63
CA GLY A 376 -1.80 -26.70 5.38
C GLY A 376 -2.98 -26.88 4.42
N THR A 377 -3.11 -28.07 3.84
CA THR A 377 -4.19 -28.38 2.88
C THR A 377 -5.58 -28.19 3.48
N GLU A 378 -5.81 -28.64 4.71
CA GLU A 378 -7.12 -28.49 5.38
C GLU A 378 -7.46 -27.02 5.65
N GLN A 379 -6.49 -26.23 6.12
CA GLN A 379 -6.64 -24.78 6.30
C GLN A 379 -6.97 -24.09 4.97
N ALA A 380 -6.27 -24.45 3.90
CA ALA A 380 -6.51 -23.89 2.57
C ALA A 380 -7.90 -24.22 2.03
N LEU A 381 -8.41 -25.44 2.26
CA LEU A 381 -9.77 -25.83 1.89
C LEU A 381 -10.82 -25.03 2.68
N ALA A 382 -10.64 -24.88 3.99
CA ALA A 382 -11.54 -24.09 4.84
C ALA A 382 -11.56 -22.59 4.47
N VAL A 383 -10.40 -22.02 4.11
CA VAL A 383 -10.34 -20.65 3.56
C VAL A 383 -11.07 -20.59 2.23
N ALA A 384 -10.87 -21.54 1.32
CA ALA A 384 -11.52 -21.56 0.01
C ALA A 384 -13.06 -21.68 0.11
N GLU A 385 -13.56 -22.45 1.08
CA GLU A 385 -15.00 -22.52 1.39
C GLU A 385 -15.52 -21.13 1.83
N ASN A 386 -14.85 -20.47 2.78
CA ASN A 386 -15.22 -19.12 3.18
C ASN A 386 -15.13 -18.11 2.02
N ILE A 387 -14.13 -18.23 1.13
CA ILE A 387 -14.01 -17.37 -0.06
C ILE A 387 -15.23 -17.54 -0.95
N THR A 388 -15.63 -18.78 -1.21
CA THR A 388 -16.81 -19.10 -2.04
C THR A 388 -18.09 -18.56 -1.40
N ASP A 389 -18.25 -18.74 -0.09
CA ASP A 389 -19.51 -18.45 0.60
C ASP A 389 -19.69 -16.97 0.95
N LYS A 390 -18.60 -16.25 1.23
CA LYS A 390 -18.66 -14.91 1.84
C LYS A 390 -17.99 -13.82 1.03
N PHE A 391 -16.92 -14.13 0.28
CA PHE A 391 -16.07 -13.10 -0.33
C PHE A 391 -16.19 -12.99 -1.85
N LEU A 392 -16.51 -14.07 -2.56
CA LEU A 392 -16.57 -14.08 -4.02
C LEU A 392 -17.96 -13.69 -4.52
N TYR A 393 -18.03 -12.58 -5.25
CA TYR A 393 -19.23 -12.11 -5.94
C TYR A 393 -18.97 -12.04 -7.45
N LYS A 394 -20.02 -11.73 -8.21
CA LYS A 394 -19.95 -11.61 -9.67
C LYS A 394 -18.94 -10.57 -10.14
N GLY A 395 -18.70 -9.52 -9.36
CA GLY A 395 -17.73 -8.49 -9.67
C GLY A 395 -16.31 -8.72 -9.12
N GLY A 396 -16.05 -9.86 -8.47
CA GLY A 396 -14.77 -10.22 -7.86
C GLY A 396 -14.85 -10.45 -6.35
N LEU A 397 -13.69 -10.50 -5.70
CA LEU A 397 -13.54 -10.68 -4.26
C LEU A 397 -13.72 -9.34 -3.52
N ILE A 398 -14.65 -9.28 -2.58
CA ILE A 398 -14.77 -8.15 -1.65
C ILE A 398 -13.65 -8.14 -0.61
N THR A 399 -13.36 -6.96 -0.06
CA THR A 399 -12.26 -6.77 0.90
C THR A 399 -12.58 -7.27 2.31
N THR A 400 -13.78 -7.03 2.82
CA THR A 400 -14.28 -7.54 4.11
C THR A 400 -15.75 -7.92 3.99
N THR A 401 -16.32 -8.60 4.98
CA THR A 401 -17.76 -8.91 5.00
C THR A 401 -18.63 -7.78 5.58
N LYS A 402 -18.05 -6.60 5.87
CA LYS A 402 -18.73 -5.46 6.50
C LYS A 402 -18.96 -4.31 5.51
N GLN A 403 -20.14 -3.70 5.56
CA GLN A 403 -20.46 -2.45 4.84
C GLN A 403 -20.33 -1.26 5.79
N SER A 404 -19.11 -0.78 6.03
CA SER A 404 -18.85 0.36 6.92
C SER A 404 -18.98 1.72 6.23
N GLY A 405 -19.00 1.75 4.90
CA GLY A 405 -18.85 2.97 4.09
C GLY A 405 -17.38 3.35 3.81
N GLN A 406 -16.43 2.66 4.44
CA GLN A 406 -15.00 2.80 4.13
C GLN A 406 -14.63 2.10 2.82
N GLN A 407 -13.49 2.48 2.24
CA GLN A 407 -13.12 2.01 0.91
C GLN A 407 -12.55 0.59 0.87
N TRP A 408 -11.88 0.14 1.92
CA TRP A 408 -11.34 -1.22 2.04
C TRP A 408 -12.31 -2.13 2.79
N ASP A 409 -13.58 -2.13 2.35
CA ASP A 409 -14.68 -2.90 2.91
C ASP A 409 -15.69 -3.27 1.82
N MET A 410 -16.67 -4.12 2.13
CA MET A 410 -17.80 -4.39 1.23
C MET A 410 -18.51 -3.07 0.86
N PRO A 411 -18.86 -2.82 -0.42
CA PRO A 411 -18.89 -3.74 -1.56
C PRO A 411 -17.65 -3.73 -2.46
N ASN A 412 -16.56 -3.08 -2.05
CA ASN A 412 -15.44 -2.82 -2.94
C ASN A 412 -14.55 -4.06 -3.12
N ALA A 413 -14.14 -4.26 -4.37
CA ALA A 413 -13.11 -5.19 -4.83
C ALA A 413 -11.91 -4.42 -5.36
N TRP A 414 -10.72 -4.87 -4.94
CA TRP A 414 -9.44 -4.24 -5.26
C TRP A 414 -8.56 -5.22 -6.02
N ALA A 415 -7.92 -4.75 -7.09
CA ALA A 415 -7.13 -5.57 -8.01
C ALA A 415 -6.09 -6.46 -7.29
N PRO A 416 -5.30 -5.96 -6.31
CA PRO A 416 -4.34 -6.78 -5.57
C PRO A 416 -4.90 -8.11 -5.05
N TYR A 417 -6.09 -8.08 -4.45
CA TYR A 417 -6.70 -9.25 -3.82
C TYR A 417 -7.27 -10.25 -4.80
N GLN A 418 -7.55 -9.83 -6.03
CA GLN A 418 -8.00 -10.72 -7.10
C GLN A 418 -6.84 -11.58 -7.58
N TRP A 419 -5.66 -10.97 -7.75
CA TRP A 419 -4.44 -11.70 -8.06
C TRP A 419 -4.02 -12.64 -6.92
N ILE A 420 -4.02 -12.14 -5.68
CA ILE A 420 -3.68 -12.94 -4.50
C ILE A 420 -4.65 -14.11 -4.38
N GLY A 421 -5.96 -13.90 -4.55
CA GLY A 421 -6.97 -14.96 -4.53
C GLY A 421 -6.78 -15.99 -5.62
N TYR A 422 -6.60 -15.55 -6.87
CA TYR A 422 -6.29 -16.44 -7.98
C TYR A 422 -5.07 -17.32 -7.67
N LYS A 423 -3.94 -16.71 -7.29
CA LYS A 423 -2.70 -17.43 -7.01
C LYS A 423 -2.81 -18.34 -5.78
N ALA A 424 -3.44 -17.88 -4.71
CA ALA A 424 -3.74 -18.69 -3.53
C ALA A 424 -4.48 -19.98 -3.91
N MET A 425 -5.55 -19.88 -4.70
CA MET A 425 -6.31 -21.06 -5.13
C MET A 425 -5.48 -21.96 -6.06
N LYS A 426 -4.70 -21.39 -6.99
CA LYS A 426 -3.81 -22.18 -7.86
C LYS A 426 -2.74 -22.94 -7.08
N ASN A 427 -2.13 -22.34 -6.07
CA ASN A 427 -1.09 -22.97 -5.25
C ASN A 427 -1.57 -24.25 -4.55
N TYR A 428 -2.87 -24.36 -4.29
CA TYR A 428 -3.49 -25.52 -3.62
C TYR A 428 -4.31 -26.40 -4.56
N GLY A 429 -4.16 -26.23 -5.88
CA GLY A 429 -4.84 -27.06 -6.88
C GLY A 429 -6.34 -26.76 -7.06
N LEU A 430 -6.86 -25.70 -6.44
CA LEU A 430 -8.27 -25.28 -6.48
C LEU A 430 -8.57 -24.49 -7.77
N THR A 431 -8.24 -25.10 -8.92
CA THR A 431 -8.23 -24.41 -10.22
C THR A 431 -9.60 -23.86 -10.61
N ARG A 432 -10.70 -24.57 -10.33
CA ARG A 432 -12.05 -24.08 -10.64
C ARG A 432 -12.37 -22.76 -9.94
N LEU A 433 -12.07 -22.67 -8.64
CA LEU A 433 -12.31 -21.44 -7.88
C LEU A 433 -11.36 -20.32 -8.31
N ALA A 434 -10.10 -20.65 -8.64
CA ALA A 434 -9.17 -19.69 -9.21
C ALA A 434 -9.70 -19.09 -10.52
N ASP A 435 -10.17 -19.94 -11.45
CA ASP A 435 -10.74 -19.52 -12.72
C ASP A 435 -11.99 -18.65 -12.52
N GLU A 436 -12.84 -18.97 -11.54
CA GLU A 436 -14.02 -18.16 -11.21
C GLU A 436 -13.65 -16.76 -10.67
N ILE A 437 -12.63 -16.67 -9.79
CA ILE A 437 -12.10 -15.38 -9.32
C ILE A 437 -11.58 -14.55 -10.51
N ARG A 438 -10.80 -15.17 -11.39
CA ARG A 438 -10.26 -14.53 -12.61
C ARG A 438 -11.39 -14.01 -13.48
N ASP A 439 -12.33 -14.88 -13.83
CA ASP A 439 -13.37 -14.59 -14.82
C ASP A 439 -14.35 -13.51 -14.30
N ASN A 440 -14.73 -13.56 -13.01
CA ASN A 440 -15.57 -12.55 -12.38
C ASN A 440 -14.90 -11.17 -12.38
N TRP A 441 -13.62 -11.11 -11.98
CA TRP A 441 -12.87 -9.86 -11.98
C TRP A 441 -12.68 -9.30 -13.39
N CYS A 442 -12.16 -10.10 -14.33
CA CYS A 442 -11.90 -9.65 -15.69
C CYS A 442 -13.17 -9.18 -16.39
N SER A 443 -14.29 -9.90 -16.22
CA SER A 443 -15.57 -9.49 -16.79
C SER A 443 -16.06 -8.16 -16.23
N ASN A 444 -15.85 -7.90 -14.93
CA ASN A 444 -16.23 -6.63 -14.31
C ASN A 444 -15.35 -5.46 -14.83
N VAL A 445 -14.05 -5.69 -14.97
CA VAL A 445 -13.11 -4.71 -15.53
C VAL A 445 -13.47 -4.38 -16.99
N GLU A 446 -13.67 -5.40 -17.83
CA GLU A 446 -14.05 -5.25 -19.24
C GLU A 446 -15.36 -4.48 -19.38
N ARG A 447 -16.39 -4.83 -18.60
CA ARG A 447 -17.67 -4.14 -18.61
C ARG A 447 -17.54 -2.66 -18.23
N VAL A 448 -16.78 -2.30 -17.21
CA VAL A 448 -16.57 -0.88 -16.85
C VAL A 448 -15.80 -0.17 -17.96
N TYR A 449 -14.79 -0.82 -18.52
CA TYR A 449 -14.01 -0.26 -19.62
C TYR A 449 -14.88 -0.02 -20.86
N ASP A 450 -15.73 -0.97 -21.25
CA ASP A 450 -16.65 -0.81 -22.39
C ASP A 450 -17.63 0.36 -22.19
N ASN A 451 -18.06 0.60 -20.96
CA ASN A 451 -19.01 1.67 -20.63
C ASN A 451 -18.34 3.06 -20.51
N THR A 452 -17.12 3.11 -19.99
CA THR A 452 -16.48 4.37 -19.57
C THR A 452 -15.25 4.75 -20.41
N GLY A 453 -14.62 3.77 -21.06
CA GLY A 453 -13.31 3.87 -21.70
C GLY A 453 -12.15 3.95 -20.72
N LYS A 454 -12.34 3.57 -19.45
CA LYS A 454 -11.37 3.75 -18.36
C LYS A 454 -11.27 2.51 -17.47
N LEU A 455 -10.09 2.31 -16.89
CA LEU A 455 -9.88 1.40 -15.78
C LEU A 455 -9.82 2.21 -14.47
N MET A 456 -10.41 1.66 -13.42
CA MET A 456 -10.61 2.33 -12.15
C MET A 456 -9.67 1.78 -11.08
N GLU A 457 -9.48 2.55 -10.02
CA GLU A 457 -8.76 2.13 -8.80
C GLU A 457 -9.41 0.91 -8.14
N LYS A 458 -10.74 0.93 -8.00
CA LYS A 458 -11.55 -0.09 -7.31
C LYS A 458 -12.91 -0.28 -7.98
N TYR A 459 -13.53 -1.44 -7.75
CA TYR A 459 -14.75 -1.90 -8.43
C TYR A 459 -15.81 -2.40 -7.44
N ASN A 460 -17.09 -2.25 -7.79
CA ASN A 460 -18.18 -2.78 -6.97
C ASN A 460 -18.33 -4.28 -7.31
N ALA A 461 -18.18 -5.13 -6.29
CA ALA A 461 -18.24 -6.58 -6.47
C ALA A 461 -19.67 -7.12 -6.46
N LEU A 462 -20.58 -6.46 -5.73
CA LEU A 462 -21.96 -6.90 -5.51
C LEU A 462 -22.85 -6.48 -6.67
N ASP A 463 -22.80 -5.19 -7.00
CA ASP A 463 -23.60 -4.58 -8.04
C ASP A 463 -22.69 -4.08 -9.16
N THR A 464 -22.59 -4.90 -10.19
CA THR A 464 -21.84 -4.60 -11.41
C THR A 464 -22.57 -3.59 -12.30
N GLU A 465 -23.58 -2.86 -11.85
CA GLU A 465 -24.15 -1.73 -12.59
C GLU A 465 -23.72 -0.38 -12.00
N THR A 466 -23.16 -0.37 -10.79
CA THR A 466 -22.75 0.85 -10.09
C THR A 466 -21.24 1.04 -10.05
N ILE A 467 -20.82 2.31 -9.90
CA ILE A 467 -19.42 2.68 -9.72
C ILE A 467 -19.07 2.50 -8.23
N ALA A 468 -17.91 1.92 -7.95
CA ALA A 468 -17.39 1.83 -6.58
C ALA A 468 -17.10 3.21 -5.97
N GLY A 469 -17.23 3.31 -4.65
CA GLY A 469 -17.02 4.55 -3.90
C GLY A 469 -16.49 4.29 -2.48
N GLY A 470 -16.80 5.20 -1.56
CA GLY A 470 -16.36 5.11 -0.16
C GLY A 470 -14.93 5.60 0.08
N GLY A 471 -14.61 5.86 1.36
CA GLY A 471 -13.35 6.47 1.79
C GLY A 471 -13.32 8.00 1.64
N GLU A 472 -12.11 8.56 1.69
CA GLU A 472 -11.88 10.01 1.80
C GLU A 472 -11.87 10.78 0.47
N TYR A 473 -11.81 10.08 -0.67
CA TYR A 473 -11.67 10.70 -1.99
C TYR A 473 -12.46 9.95 -3.08
N PRO A 474 -12.79 10.63 -4.21
CA PRO A 474 -13.47 9.99 -5.34
C PRO A 474 -12.63 8.87 -5.97
N ASN A 475 -13.29 7.92 -6.64
CA ASN A 475 -12.62 6.84 -7.37
C ASN A 475 -11.65 7.40 -8.44
N GLN A 476 -10.44 6.85 -8.53
CA GLN A 476 -9.39 7.35 -9.42
C GLN A 476 -9.33 6.62 -10.76
N ASP A 477 -8.98 7.36 -11.80
CA ASP A 477 -8.79 6.86 -13.17
C ASP A 477 -7.33 6.41 -13.39
N GLY A 478 -7.14 5.29 -14.07
CA GLY A 478 -5.81 4.83 -14.51
C GLY A 478 -5.80 3.32 -14.78
N PHE A 479 -5.84 2.43 -13.79
CA PHE A 479 -5.11 2.57 -12.54
C PHE A 479 -4.05 1.46 -12.50
N GLY A 480 -2.82 1.79 -12.13
CA GLY A 480 -1.64 0.96 -12.37
C GLY A 480 -1.78 -0.50 -11.93
N TRP A 481 -2.27 -0.78 -10.72
CA TRP A 481 -2.48 -2.15 -10.26
C TRP A 481 -3.59 -2.91 -11.01
N THR A 482 -4.59 -2.21 -11.53
CA THR A 482 -5.80 -2.77 -12.16
C THR A 482 -5.37 -3.23 -13.53
N ASN A 483 -4.63 -2.35 -14.21
CA ASN A 483 -3.97 -2.61 -15.47
C ASN A 483 -3.07 -3.85 -15.35
N GLY A 484 -2.21 -3.87 -14.33
CA GLY A 484 -1.24 -4.96 -14.17
C GLY A 484 -1.87 -6.30 -13.81
N VAL A 485 -2.82 -6.29 -12.86
CA VAL A 485 -3.55 -7.50 -12.47
C VAL A 485 -4.44 -8.01 -13.59
N TYR A 486 -5.16 -7.13 -14.30
CA TYR A 486 -5.99 -7.53 -15.44
C TYR A 486 -5.16 -8.24 -16.51
N LEU A 487 -4.05 -7.66 -16.95
CA LEU A 487 -3.16 -8.30 -17.93
C LEU A 487 -2.62 -9.64 -17.45
N LYS A 488 -2.22 -9.72 -16.17
CA LYS A 488 -1.68 -10.94 -15.59
C LYS A 488 -2.73 -12.04 -15.47
N LEU A 489 -3.97 -11.70 -15.12
CA LEU A 489 -5.08 -12.63 -15.04
C LEU A 489 -5.53 -13.11 -16.42
N LYS A 490 -5.64 -12.22 -17.42
CA LYS A 490 -6.05 -12.61 -18.79
C LYS A 490 -5.07 -13.54 -19.50
N THR A 491 -3.83 -13.64 -19.04
CA THR A 491 -2.78 -14.48 -19.62
C THR A 491 -2.60 -15.84 -18.92
N ASN A 492 -3.34 -16.11 -17.84
CA ASN A 492 -3.28 -17.35 -17.05
C ASN A 492 -4.66 -18.00 -16.91
#